data_AF-X1FII3-F1
#
_entry.id   AF-X1FII3-F1
#
_cell.length_a   1.000
_cell.length_b   1.000
_cell.length_c   1.000
_cell.angle_alpha   90.00
_cell.angle_beta   90.00
_cell.angle_gamma   90.00
#
_symmetry.space_group_name_H-M   'P 1'
#
loop_
_entity.id
_entity.type
_entity.pdbx_description
1 polymer ?
#
loop_
_entity_poly.entity_id
_entity_poly.type
_entity_poly.pdbx_seq_one_letter_code
_entity_poly.pdbx_strand_id
1 'polypeptide(L)'
;QEAGGDASRLSLAEHLQIMADSYHLAFVLPDGTFIPCSAWTWASYSFNGGKELPPPLSQHVERDWSSREFLTEYFKAGGGKEEAIEEKIIGLMEEGREWEDLAPMLLGEVKEAEGVVPEKIVTPKQQPPAGALSRFAANPIVEPIKKHPWESKSVFNPGVINLKGRIYLIYRAVGEDNISRLGLAVSEDGFKFTQRLENPIFEPKRKSEARGCEDPRLTLIDGRLYMVYTAYDGLVAQIALASIGVDDFLNYRWEAWRRHGLVFPGFTDKDGTLFPERFNGRFAMLHRVDPHIWITFSSHLRCPWPRKEHKIVVGSTTGMTWDGRKIGAGTQPIKTKYGWLLITHGADHSHVYRLGVILLGLGDPRILLYRSPNS
;
A
#
# COMPACT_ATOMS: atom_id res chain seq x y z
N GLN A 1 35.98 29.09 -3.74
CA GLN A 1 36.40 27.71 -3.48
C GLN A 1 35.23 26.83 -3.87
N GLU A 2 35.38 26.12 -4.98
CA GLU A 2 34.38 25.24 -5.55
C GLU A 2 34.07 24.10 -4.57
N ALA A 3 32.77 23.82 -4.39
CA ALA A 3 32.30 22.64 -3.69
C ALA A 3 32.59 21.43 -4.58
N GLY A 4 33.81 20.89 -4.47
CA GLY A 4 34.16 19.59 -5.02
C GLY A 4 33.35 18.52 -4.31
N GLY A 5 32.25 18.09 -4.93
CA GLY A 5 31.56 16.88 -4.51
C GLY A 5 32.54 15.72 -4.56
N ASP A 6 32.66 14.99 -3.46
CA ASP A 6 33.53 13.82 -3.35
C ASP A 6 33.12 12.77 -4.39
N ALA A 7 33.90 12.68 -5.47
CA ALA A 7 33.62 11.81 -6.61
C ALA A 7 33.47 10.33 -6.21
N SER A 8 34.08 9.92 -5.09
CA SER A 8 33.94 8.57 -4.54
C SER A 8 32.52 8.29 -4.03
N ARG A 9 31.85 9.29 -3.44
CA ARG A 9 30.48 9.17 -2.93
C ARG A 9 29.44 9.20 -4.05
N LEU A 10 29.71 9.94 -5.13
CA LEU A 10 28.88 9.94 -6.33
C LEU A 10 28.95 8.59 -7.05
N SER A 11 30.16 8.04 -7.21
CA SER A 11 30.36 6.70 -7.79
C SER A 11 29.71 5.59 -6.95
N LEU A 12 29.80 5.66 -5.62
CA LEU A 12 29.08 4.74 -4.74
C LEU A 12 27.56 4.87 -4.90
N ALA A 13 27.01 6.09 -4.91
CA ALA A 13 25.57 6.29 -5.07
C ALA A 13 25.08 5.70 -6.41
N GLU A 14 25.87 5.85 -7.48
CA GLU A 14 25.61 5.22 -8.77
C GLU A 14 25.70 3.69 -8.69
N HIS A 15 26.73 3.12 -8.05
CA HIS A 15 26.84 1.66 -7.88
C HIS A 15 25.72 1.08 -7.01
N LEU A 16 25.34 1.73 -5.91
CA LEU A 16 24.23 1.33 -5.06
C LEU A 16 22.90 1.43 -5.80
N GLN A 17 22.71 2.47 -6.62
CA GLN A 17 21.55 2.62 -7.47
C GLN A 17 21.51 1.53 -8.54
N ILE A 18 22.62 1.27 -9.23
CA ILE A 18 22.75 0.20 -10.23
C ILE A 18 22.49 -1.17 -9.59
N MET A 19 23.02 -1.45 -8.40
CA MET A 19 22.76 -2.70 -7.67
C MET A 19 21.30 -2.82 -7.24
N ALA A 20 20.69 -1.76 -6.71
CA ALA A 20 19.27 -1.74 -6.36
C ALA A 20 18.38 -1.94 -7.60
N ASP A 21 18.73 -1.31 -8.72
CA ASP A 21 18.03 -1.44 -10.00
C ASP A 21 18.24 -2.84 -10.61
N SER A 22 19.40 -3.47 -10.36
CA SER A 22 19.76 -4.80 -10.82
C SER A 22 19.26 -5.93 -9.90
N TYR A 23 18.81 -5.64 -8.69
CA TYR A 23 18.20 -6.64 -7.78
C TYR A 23 16.90 -7.24 -8.36
N HIS A 24 16.35 -6.62 -9.41
CA HIS A 24 15.23 -7.13 -10.19
C HIS A 24 15.64 -8.14 -11.27
N LEU A 25 16.92 -8.55 -11.36
CA LEU A 25 17.41 -9.63 -12.23
C LEU A 25 16.94 -11.03 -11.77
N ALA A 26 15.83 -11.11 -11.08
CA ALA A 26 15.14 -12.35 -10.79
C ALA A 26 13.64 -12.08 -11.00
N PHE A 27 13.05 -12.68 -12.03
CA PHE A 27 11.66 -12.43 -12.39
C PHE A 27 10.78 -13.57 -11.93
N VAL A 28 9.70 -13.25 -11.23
CA VAL A 28 8.57 -14.17 -11.10
C VAL A 28 7.58 -13.85 -12.21
N LEU A 29 7.36 -14.79 -13.11
CA LEU A 29 6.33 -14.72 -14.14
C LEU A 29 4.92 -14.81 -13.52
N PRO A 30 3.86 -14.41 -14.26
CA PRO A 30 2.49 -14.47 -13.77
C PRO A 30 2.03 -15.85 -13.27
N ASP A 31 2.57 -16.94 -13.83
CA ASP A 31 2.27 -18.33 -13.46
C ASP A 31 3.04 -18.81 -12.22
N GLY A 32 3.81 -17.92 -11.58
CA GLY A 32 4.67 -18.25 -10.44
C GLY A 32 6.04 -18.81 -10.83
N THR A 33 6.34 -18.94 -12.12
CA THR A 33 7.64 -19.39 -12.61
C THR A 33 8.72 -18.38 -12.25
N PHE A 34 9.73 -18.82 -11.50
CA PHE A 34 10.90 -18.00 -11.17
C PHE A 34 11.98 -18.14 -12.25
N ILE A 35 12.32 -17.02 -12.88
CA ILE A 35 13.41 -16.89 -13.83
C ILE A 35 14.60 -16.24 -13.09
N PRO A 36 15.69 -16.99 -12.87
CA PRO A 36 16.94 -16.39 -12.45
C PRO A 36 17.54 -15.62 -13.62
N CYS A 37 17.86 -14.34 -13.45
CA CYS A 37 18.57 -13.54 -14.45
C CYS A 37 19.96 -13.10 -13.99
N SER A 38 20.50 -13.75 -12.96
CA SER A 38 21.88 -13.61 -12.54
C SER A 38 22.66 -14.90 -12.82
N ALA A 39 23.96 -14.75 -13.13
CA ALA A 39 24.88 -15.85 -13.36
C ALA A 39 25.08 -16.72 -12.11
N TRP A 40 24.91 -16.15 -10.92
CA TRP A 40 25.10 -16.84 -9.64
C TRP A 40 23.96 -17.79 -9.32
N THR A 41 22.72 -17.40 -9.59
CA THR A 41 21.56 -18.27 -9.38
C THR A 41 21.64 -19.43 -10.35
N TRP A 42 22.04 -19.16 -11.59
CA TRP A 42 22.21 -20.16 -12.61
C TRP A 42 23.32 -21.15 -12.25
N ALA A 43 24.47 -20.65 -11.77
CA ALA A 43 25.58 -21.49 -11.31
C ALA A 43 25.18 -22.37 -10.12
N SER A 44 24.53 -21.80 -9.10
CA SER A 44 24.03 -22.53 -7.92
C SER A 44 22.96 -23.57 -8.30
N TYR A 45 22.04 -23.21 -9.19
CA TYR A 45 21.00 -24.10 -9.68
C TYR A 45 21.57 -25.27 -10.51
N SER A 46 22.48 -24.96 -11.43
CA SER A 46 23.19 -25.92 -12.28
C SER A 46 24.06 -26.87 -11.44
N PHE A 47 24.77 -26.35 -10.44
CA PHE A 47 25.62 -27.14 -9.55
C PHE A 47 24.84 -28.16 -8.73
N ASN A 48 23.63 -27.83 -8.29
CA ASN A 48 22.73 -28.75 -7.58
C ASN A 48 22.00 -29.75 -8.51
N GLY A 49 22.39 -29.83 -9.79
CA GLY A 49 21.85 -30.79 -10.75
C GLY A 49 20.45 -30.45 -11.27
N GLY A 50 20.08 -29.18 -11.22
CA GLY A 50 18.76 -28.69 -11.62
C GLY A 50 18.38 -29.05 -13.05
N LYS A 51 17.33 -29.87 -13.21
CA LYS A 51 16.73 -30.23 -14.52
C LYS A 51 15.35 -29.58 -14.77
N GLU A 52 14.77 -28.92 -13.76
CA GLU A 52 13.42 -28.34 -13.76
C GLU A 52 13.42 -26.85 -13.34
N LEU A 53 12.49 -26.38 -12.49
CA LEU A 53 12.46 -25.00 -11.98
C LEU A 53 13.43 -24.80 -10.79
N PRO A 54 14.09 -23.63 -10.65
CA PRO A 54 14.95 -23.36 -9.51
C PRO A 54 14.21 -23.42 -8.17
N PRO A 55 14.72 -24.17 -7.17
CA PRO A 55 14.07 -24.26 -5.88
C PRO A 55 14.24 -22.95 -5.08
N PRO A 56 13.40 -22.72 -4.05
CA PRO A 56 13.50 -21.53 -3.17
C PRO A 56 14.89 -21.32 -2.55
N LEU A 57 15.70 -22.38 -2.41
CA LEU A 57 17.08 -22.27 -1.93
C LEU A 57 17.98 -21.46 -2.88
N SER A 58 17.73 -21.50 -4.19
CA SER A 58 18.45 -20.71 -5.18
C SER A 58 18.15 -19.21 -5.06
N GLN A 59 16.95 -18.84 -4.61
CA GLN A 59 16.59 -17.44 -4.30
C GLN A 59 17.34 -16.91 -3.08
N HIS A 60 17.65 -17.77 -2.11
CA HIS A 60 18.42 -17.38 -0.93
C HIS A 60 19.85 -17.01 -1.31
N VAL A 61 20.49 -17.83 -2.17
CA VAL A 61 21.85 -17.57 -2.65
C VAL A 61 21.96 -16.21 -3.34
N GLU A 62 20.98 -15.82 -4.17
CA GLU A 62 20.95 -14.49 -4.80
C GLU A 62 20.84 -13.36 -3.80
N ARG A 63 19.89 -13.49 -2.87
CA ARG A 63 19.62 -12.46 -1.88
C ARG A 63 20.85 -12.27 -1.00
N ASP A 64 21.48 -13.35 -0.59
CA ASP A 64 22.60 -13.33 0.35
C ASP A 64 23.87 -12.83 -0.36
N TRP A 65 24.12 -13.22 -1.62
CA TRP A 65 25.20 -12.65 -2.44
C TRP A 65 25.02 -11.14 -2.69
N SER A 66 23.81 -10.72 -3.11
CA SER A 66 23.51 -9.29 -3.32
C SER A 66 23.67 -8.49 -2.03
N SER A 67 23.22 -9.05 -0.91
CA SER A 67 23.38 -8.43 0.41
C SER A 67 24.85 -8.30 0.80
N ARG A 68 25.67 -9.30 0.47
CA ARG A 68 27.13 -9.27 0.69
C ARG A 68 27.78 -8.14 -0.10
N GLU A 69 27.56 -8.06 -1.42
CA GLU A 69 28.16 -7.01 -2.26
C GLU A 69 27.71 -5.61 -1.81
N PHE A 70 26.41 -5.46 -1.53
CA PHE A 70 25.87 -4.20 -1.02
C PHE A 70 26.53 -3.80 0.31
N LEU A 71 26.64 -4.74 1.26
CA LEU A 71 27.23 -4.51 2.56
C LEU A 71 28.71 -4.13 2.45
N THR A 72 29.45 -4.82 1.57
CA THR A 72 30.86 -4.54 1.29
C THR A 72 31.06 -3.13 0.74
N GLU A 73 30.30 -2.75 -0.28
CA GLU A 73 30.41 -1.41 -0.89
C GLU A 73 29.95 -0.31 0.07
N TYR A 74 28.89 -0.54 0.85
CA TYR A 74 28.47 0.37 1.90
C TYR A 74 29.53 0.55 2.98
N PHE A 75 30.17 -0.55 3.42
CA PHE A 75 31.23 -0.51 4.43
C PHE A 75 32.46 0.25 3.91
N LYS A 76 32.88 0.01 2.66
CA LYS A 76 33.96 0.76 1.99
C LYS A 76 33.68 2.25 1.95
N ALA A 77 32.46 2.63 1.62
CA ALA A 77 32.03 4.03 1.58
C ALA A 77 32.04 4.74 2.94
N GLY A 78 31.78 3.98 4.01
CA GLY A 78 31.94 4.44 5.39
C GLY A 78 33.40 4.66 5.81
N GLY A 79 34.37 4.39 4.92
CA GLY A 79 35.81 4.41 5.21
C GLY A 79 36.36 3.07 5.69
N GLY A 80 35.56 2.00 5.65
CA GLY A 80 35.98 0.64 5.94
C GLY A 80 36.83 0.03 4.82
N LYS A 81 37.44 -1.12 5.12
CA LYS A 81 38.24 -1.90 4.16
C LYS A 81 37.66 -3.31 4.02
N GLU A 82 37.68 -3.85 2.81
CA GLU A 82 37.12 -5.19 2.54
C GLU A 82 37.88 -6.28 3.29
N GLU A 83 39.19 -6.12 3.46
CA GLU A 83 40.04 -7.04 4.22
C GLU A 83 39.59 -7.16 5.68
N ALA A 84 39.04 -6.10 6.27
CA ALA A 84 38.51 -6.15 7.63
C ALA A 84 37.21 -6.99 7.72
N ILE A 85 36.45 -7.11 6.62
CA ILE A 85 35.29 -7.99 6.53
C ILE A 85 35.77 -9.44 6.46
N GLU A 86 36.80 -9.73 5.65
CA GLU A 86 37.39 -11.07 5.53
C GLU A 86 38.01 -11.54 6.84
N GLU A 87 38.82 -10.70 7.50
CA GLU A 87 39.39 -11.00 8.82
C GLU A 87 38.30 -11.32 9.85
N LYS A 88 37.16 -10.61 9.78
CA LYS A 88 36.03 -10.84 10.68
C LYS A 88 35.33 -12.17 10.40
N ILE A 89 35.14 -12.52 9.13
CA ILE A 89 34.59 -13.81 8.70
C ILE A 89 35.49 -14.95 9.20
N ILE A 90 36.80 -14.83 8.98
CA ILE A 90 37.78 -15.83 9.41
C ILE A 90 37.72 -16.01 10.93
N GLY A 91 37.71 -14.91 11.69
CA GLY A 91 37.60 -14.98 13.15
C GLY A 91 36.29 -15.65 13.62
N LEU A 92 35.16 -15.38 12.97
CA LEU A 92 33.90 -16.06 13.29
C LEU A 92 33.97 -17.56 12.97
N MET A 93 34.61 -17.96 11.87
CA MET A 93 34.81 -19.37 11.54
C MET A 93 35.72 -20.08 12.54
N GLU A 94 36.80 -19.42 13.00
CA GLU A 94 37.70 -19.96 14.03
C GLU A 94 37.00 -20.14 15.38
N GLU A 95 36.07 -19.24 15.71
CA GLU A 95 35.22 -19.32 16.91
C GLU A 95 34.06 -20.31 16.76
N GLY A 96 33.85 -20.89 15.58
CA GLY A 96 32.70 -21.74 15.28
C GLY A 96 31.38 -20.97 15.37
N ARG A 97 31.36 -19.71 14.97
CA ARG A 97 30.22 -18.76 14.97
C ARG A 97 29.91 -18.28 13.55
N GLU A 98 30.16 -19.12 12.56
CA GLU A 98 29.99 -18.82 11.13
C GLU A 98 28.54 -18.50 10.71
N TRP A 99 27.55 -18.71 11.58
CA TRP A 99 26.14 -18.41 11.35
C TRP A 99 25.71 -16.99 11.76
N GLU A 100 26.61 -16.18 12.34
CA GLU A 100 26.24 -14.83 12.80
C GLU A 100 26.20 -13.80 11.66
N ASP A 101 25.20 -12.91 11.71
CA ASP A 101 25.02 -11.84 10.73
C ASP A 101 26.13 -10.78 10.86
N LEU A 102 26.83 -10.53 9.76
CA LEU A 102 27.90 -9.55 9.66
C LEU A 102 27.38 -8.11 9.64
N ALA A 103 26.15 -7.87 9.17
CA ALA A 103 25.63 -6.52 8.99
C ALA A 103 25.53 -5.73 10.32
N PRO A 104 24.98 -6.27 11.42
CA PRO A 104 25.00 -5.59 12.72
C PRO A 104 26.41 -5.38 13.28
N MET A 105 27.34 -6.29 12.98
CA MET A 105 28.72 -6.20 13.46
C MET A 105 29.54 -5.14 12.71
N LEU A 106 29.31 -5.00 11.41
CA LEU A 106 30.02 -4.05 10.54
C LEU A 106 29.40 -2.65 10.58
N LEU A 107 28.07 -2.57 10.71
CA LEU A 107 27.33 -1.30 10.62
C LEU A 107 26.91 -0.76 12.00
N GLY A 108 27.18 -1.51 13.08
CA GLY A 108 26.66 -1.25 14.41
C GLY A 108 25.20 -1.70 14.56
N GLU A 109 24.67 -1.64 15.78
CA GLU A 109 23.27 -2.00 16.06
C GLU A 109 22.31 -1.09 15.27
N VAL A 110 21.86 -1.58 14.12
CA VAL A 110 20.66 -1.06 13.47
C VAL A 110 19.50 -1.62 14.29
N LYS A 111 18.66 -0.74 14.87
CA LYS A 111 17.41 -1.20 15.47
C LYS A 111 16.65 -1.97 14.41
N GLU A 112 16.51 -3.29 14.61
CA GLU A 112 15.71 -4.14 13.73
C GLU A 112 14.37 -3.46 13.50
N ALA A 113 14.04 -3.22 12.23
CA ALA A 113 12.66 -2.99 11.88
C ALA A 113 11.94 -4.28 12.28
N GLU A 114 10.98 -4.21 13.22
CA GLU A 114 10.19 -5.38 13.63
C GLU A 114 9.68 -6.11 12.38
N GLY A 115 10.38 -7.19 12.02
CA GLY A 115 10.09 -7.96 10.83
C GLY A 115 8.82 -8.74 11.07
N VAL A 116 7.72 -8.31 10.46
CA VAL A 116 6.49 -9.10 10.43
C VAL A 116 6.65 -10.14 9.33
N VAL A 117 7.52 -11.13 9.54
CA VAL A 117 7.46 -12.36 8.75
C VAL A 117 6.23 -13.10 9.25
N PRO A 118 5.19 -13.33 8.41
CA PRO A 118 4.02 -14.03 8.87
C PRO A 118 4.42 -15.41 9.35
N GLU A 119 4.08 -15.74 10.60
CA GLU A 119 3.99 -17.13 11.02
C GLU A 119 3.08 -17.84 10.03
N LYS A 120 3.63 -18.91 9.42
CA LYS A 120 3.02 -19.83 8.46
C LYS A 120 1.49 -19.61 8.34
N ILE A 121 1.06 -19.01 7.22
CA ILE A 121 -0.35 -18.78 6.88
C ILE A 121 -1.14 -20.03 7.28
N VAL A 122 -1.97 -19.92 8.31
CA VAL A 122 -2.81 -21.03 8.76
C VAL A 122 -3.90 -21.18 7.71
N THR A 123 -3.61 -21.97 6.67
CA THR A 123 -4.63 -22.38 5.71
C THR A 123 -5.58 -23.34 6.46
N PRO A 124 -6.84 -22.97 6.70
CA PRO A 124 -7.78 -23.86 7.38
C PRO A 124 -7.94 -25.15 6.56
N LYS A 125 -7.87 -26.30 7.23
CA LYS A 125 -7.87 -27.64 6.58
C LYS A 125 -9.09 -27.91 5.69
N GLN A 126 -10.20 -27.19 5.90
CA GLN A 126 -11.39 -27.25 5.06
C GLN A 126 -11.98 -25.83 4.94
N GLN A 127 -11.73 -25.18 3.81
CA GLN A 127 -12.48 -23.99 3.41
C GLN A 127 -13.48 -24.42 2.33
N PRO A 128 -14.74 -23.94 2.37
CA PRO A 128 -15.62 -24.06 1.22
C PRO A 128 -14.94 -23.37 0.02
N PRO A 129 -15.06 -23.90 -1.21
CA PRO A 129 -14.51 -23.25 -2.39
C PRO A 129 -15.02 -21.81 -2.46
N ALA A 130 -14.12 -20.86 -2.64
CA ALA A 130 -14.49 -19.46 -2.84
C ALA A 130 -15.39 -19.37 -4.07
N GLY A 131 -16.57 -18.78 -3.92
CA GLY A 131 -17.45 -18.52 -5.07
C GLY A 131 -16.79 -17.55 -6.05
N ALA A 132 -17.14 -17.65 -7.34
CA ALA A 132 -16.68 -16.69 -8.34
C ALA A 132 -17.43 -15.36 -8.20
N LEU A 133 -16.72 -14.24 -8.28
CA LEU A 133 -17.34 -12.92 -8.38
C LEU A 133 -17.76 -12.68 -9.84
N SER A 134 -19.07 -12.49 -10.06
CA SER A 134 -19.59 -12.10 -11.37
C SER A 134 -19.84 -10.60 -11.43
N ARG A 135 -19.49 -9.98 -12.56
CA ARG A 135 -19.83 -8.58 -12.81
C ARG A 135 -21.34 -8.44 -12.91
N PHE A 136 -21.89 -7.39 -12.30
CA PHE A 136 -23.29 -7.05 -12.46
C PHE A 136 -23.61 -6.78 -13.94
N ALA A 137 -24.68 -7.40 -14.45
CA ALA A 137 -24.99 -7.39 -15.88
C ALA A 137 -25.35 -5.99 -16.42
N ALA A 138 -25.92 -5.12 -15.58
CA ALA A 138 -26.29 -3.76 -15.95
C ALA A 138 -25.22 -2.71 -15.60
N ASN A 139 -23.94 -3.12 -15.52
CA ASN A 139 -22.86 -2.16 -15.41
C ASN A 139 -22.74 -1.29 -16.69
N PRO A 140 -22.33 -0.01 -16.59
CA PRO A 140 -22.04 0.71 -15.35
C PRO A 140 -23.30 1.18 -14.60
N ILE A 141 -23.21 1.25 -13.26
CA ILE A 141 -24.33 1.69 -12.40
C ILE A 141 -24.51 3.22 -12.33
N VAL A 142 -23.48 3.98 -12.71
CA VAL A 142 -23.48 5.45 -12.77
C VAL A 142 -22.59 5.89 -13.94
N GLU A 143 -23.05 6.85 -14.75
CA GLU A 143 -22.32 7.40 -15.89
C GLU A 143 -22.16 8.93 -15.79
N PRO A 144 -21.18 9.55 -16.46
CA PRO A 144 -21.03 11.00 -16.53
C PRO A 144 -22.27 11.69 -17.14
N ILE A 145 -22.73 12.79 -16.55
CA ILE A 145 -23.80 13.61 -17.12
C ILE A 145 -23.17 14.79 -17.85
N LYS A 146 -23.20 14.78 -19.18
CA LYS A 146 -22.55 15.80 -20.03
C LYS A 146 -22.99 17.23 -19.74
N LYS A 147 -24.23 17.42 -19.27
CA LYS A 147 -24.80 18.73 -18.92
C LYS A 147 -24.32 19.27 -17.57
N HIS A 148 -23.73 18.44 -16.71
CA HIS A 148 -23.21 18.85 -15.41
C HIS A 148 -21.70 19.13 -15.54
N PRO A 149 -21.25 20.40 -15.56
CA PRO A 149 -19.87 20.73 -15.91
C PRO A 149 -18.81 20.08 -15.01
N TRP A 150 -19.16 19.79 -13.75
CA TRP A 150 -18.25 19.24 -12.74
C TRP A 150 -18.07 17.72 -12.82
N GLU A 151 -18.94 17.01 -13.55
CA GLU A 151 -18.90 15.54 -13.70
C GLU A 151 -19.00 15.09 -15.17
N SER A 152 -18.90 16.03 -16.12
CA SER A 152 -19.13 15.80 -17.54
C SER A 152 -18.14 14.82 -18.18
N LYS A 153 -16.95 14.69 -17.60
CA LYS A 153 -15.84 13.90 -18.17
C LYS A 153 -15.85 12.47 -17.67
N SER A 154 -15.83 12.27 -16.35
CA SER A 154 -15.78 10.93 -15.76
C SER A 154 -16.34 10.87 -14.34
N VAL A 155 -16.89 9.70 -13.96
CA VAL A 155 -17.34 9.36 -12.61
C VAL A 155 -16.85 7.97 -12.24
N PHE A 156 -16.19 7.83 -11.08
CA PHE A 156 -15.45 6.61 -10.71
C PHE A 156 -15.08 6.63 -9.21
N ASN A 157 -14.34 5.60 -8.76
CA ASN A 157 -13.75 5.46 -7.42
C ASN A 157 -14.66 5.88 -6.24
N PRO A 158 -15.86 5.30 -6.10
CA PRO A 158 -16.78 5.71 -5.06
C PRO A 158 -16.43 5.14 -3.68
N GLY A 159 -16.72 5.93 -2.65
CA GLY A 159 -16.94 5.44 -1.28
C GLY A 159 -18.42 5.12 -1.07
N VAL A 160 -18.71 4.03 -0.36
CA VAL A 160 -20.08 3.58 -0.11
C VAL A 160 -20.32 3.41 1.38
N ILE A 161 -21.50 3.82 1.85
CA ILE A 161 -21.96 3.57 3.22
C ILE A 161 -23.45 3.21 3.22
N ASN A 162 -23.86 2.23 4.03
CA ASN A 162 -25.26 1.98 4.33
C ASN A 162 -25.64 2.75 5.61
N LEU A 163 -26.67 3.60 5.52
CA LEU A 163 -27.24 4.32 6.65
C LEU A 163 -28.76 4.16 6.64
N LYS A 164 -29.33 3.69 7.76
CA LYS A 164 -30.79 3.51 7.94
C LYS A 164 -31.45 2.73 6.78
N GLY A 165 -30.77 1.69 6.27
CA GLY A 165 -31.29 0.83 5.22
C GLY A 165 -31.17 1.40 3.79
N ARG A 166 -30.55 2.57 3.62
CA ARG A 166 -30.25 3.16 2.31
C ARG A 166 -28.76 3.17 2.04
N ILE A 167 -28.39 3.01 0.79
CA ILE A 167 -27.01 2.96 0.31
C ILE A 167 -26.66 4.31 -0.31
N TYR A 168 -25.61 4.93 0.22
CA TYR A 168 -25.10 6.23 -0.20
C TYR A 168 -23.76 6.04 -0.89
N LEU A 169 -23.72 6.34 -2.18
CA LEU A 169 -22.55 6.28 -3.06
C LEU A 169 -21.97 7.69 -3.20
N ILE A 170 -20.86 7.96 -2.52
CA ILE A 170 -20.08 9.19 -2.67
C ILE A 170 -19.03 8.94 -3.74
N TYR A 171 -19.31 9.35 -4.97
CA TYR A 171 -18.47 9.06 -6.12
C TYR A 171 -17.53 10.23 -6.45
N ARG A 172 -16.31 9.90 -6.90
CA ARG A 172 -15.42 10.90 -7.50
C ARG A 172 -15.93 11.24 -8.89
N ALA A 173 -15.94 12.53 -9.20
CA ALA A 173 -16.30 13.07 -10.50
C ALA A 173 -15.23 14.04 -10.99
N VAL A 174 -15.07 14.10 -12.30
CA VAL A 174 -14.17 15.03 -12.98
C VAL A 174 -14.91 15.69 -14.12
N GLY A 175 -14.79 17.02 -14.21
CA GLY A 175 -15.29 17.84 -15.30
C GLY A 175 -14.23 18.14 -16.35
N GLU A 176 -14.57 18.97 -17.34
CA GLU A 176 -13.60 19.45 -18.34
C GLU A 176 -12.48 20.30 -17.73
N ASP A 177 -12.71 20.89 -16.55
CA ASP A 177 -11.70 21.62 -15.77
C ASP A 177 -10.61 20.72 -15.16
N ASN A 178 -10.78 19.39 -15.24
CA ASN A 178 -9.90 18.40 -14.65
C ASN A 178 -9.71 18.59 -13.13
N ILE A 179 -10.77 19.04 -12.43
CA ILE A 179 -10.79 19.14 -10.97
C ILE A 179 -11.68 18.04 -10.41
N SER A 180 -11.11 17.19 -9.55
CA SER A 180 -11.88 16.12 -8.90
C SER A 180 -12.77 16.66 -7.78
N ARG A 181 -14.06 16.31 -7.82
CA ARG A 181 -15.07 16.63 -6.80
C ARG A 181 -15.83 15.37 -6.40
N LEU A 182 -16.57 15.42 -5.29
CA LEU A 182 -17.36 14.29 -4.82
C LEU A 182 -18.86 14.55 -4.98
N GLY A 183 -19.53 13.68 -5.73
CA GLY A 183 -20.98 13.65 -5.90
C GLY A 183 -21.66 12.68 -4.95
N LEU A 184 -22.99 12.70 -4.91
CA LEU A 184 -23.79 11.75 -4.15
C LEU A 184 -24.87 11.13 -5.02
N ALA A 185 -24.95 9.81 -4.99
CA ALA A 185 -26.09 9.03 -5.46
C ALA A 185 -26.62 8.13 -4.33
N VAL A 186 -27.93 7.88 -4.30
CA VAL A 186 -28.61 7.08 -3.28
C VAL A 186 -29.37 5.93 -3.94
N SER A 187 -29.32 4.77 -3.29
CA SER A 187 -29.97 3.54 -3.73
C SER A 187 -30.61 2.82 -2.53
N GLU A 188 -31.65 2.04 -2.79
CA GLU A 188 -32.26 1.14 -1.80
C GLU A 188 -31.65 -0.28 -1.86
N ASP A 189 -31.12 -0.68 -3.02
CA ASP A 189 -30.61 -2.04 -3.27
C ASP A 189 -29.09 -2.11 -3.52
N GLY A 190 -28.45 -0.97 -3.78
CA GLY A 190 -27.02 -0.85 -4.08
C GLY A 190 -26.66 -1.07 -5.55
N PHE A 191 -27.65 -1.36 -6.39
CA PHE A 191 -27.48 -1.64 -7.81
C PHE A 191 -28.12 -0.56 -8.70
N LYS A 192 -29.27 -0.01 -8.28
CA LYS A 192 -30.00 1.05 -8.99
C LYS A 192 -29.99 2.32 -8.17
N PHE A 193 -29.36 3.37 -8.68
CA PHE A 193 -29.27 4.66 -8.02
C PHE A 193 -30.36 5.60 -8.54
N THR A 194 -31.43 5.76 -7.77
CA THR A 194 -32.63 6.49 -8.17
C THR A 194 -32.58 7.99 -7.82
N GLN A 195 -31.73 8.37 -6.86
CA GLN A 195 -31.51 9.77 -6.51
C GLN A 195 -30.04 10.11 -6.76
N ARG A 196 -29.78 11.13 -7.57
CA ARG A 196 -28.44 11.68 -7.81
C ARG A 196 -28.53 13.20 -7.73
N LEU A 197 -27.61 13.80 -6.98
CA LEU A 197 -27.61 15.25 -6.79
C LEU A 197 -26.99 15.96 -8.00
N GLU A 198 -27.54 17.12 -8.35
CA GLU A 198 -27.07 17.95 -9.47
C GLU A 198 -25.74 18.65 -9.15
N ASN A 199 -25.46 18.90 -7.87
CA ASN A 199 -24.28 19.61 -7.38
C ASN A 199 -23.39 18.67 -6.55
N PRO A 200 -22.06 18.90 -6.53
CA PRO A 200 -21.14 18.15 -5.69
C PRO A 200 -21.47 18.35 -4.20
N ILE A 201 -21.25 17.33 -3.39
CA ILE A 201 -21.41 17.40 -1.92
C ILE A 201 -20.11 17.77 -1.21
N PHE A 202 -18.97 17.68 -1.92
CA PHE A 202 -17.66 18.02 -1.40
C PHE A 202 -16.72 18.42 -2.55
N GLU A 203 -16.12 19.61 -2.44
CA GLU A 203 -15.25 20.18 -3.45
C GLU A 203 -14.01 20.84 -2.82
N PRO A 204 -12.97 21.15 -3.60
CA PRO A 204 -11.79 21.84 -3.10
C PRO A 204 -12.10 23.17 -2.39
N LYS A 205 -11.67 23.30 -1.13
CA LYS A 205 -11.69 24.55 -0.34
C LYS A 205 -10.31 24.90 0.25
N ARG A 206 -9.25 24.10 0.00
CA ARG A 206 -7.88 24.34 0.49
C ARG A 206 -6.85 24.21 -0.63
N LYS A 207 -5.68 24.85 -0.46
CA LYS A 207 -4.56 24.77 -1.41
C LYS A 207 -4.10 23.33 -1.68
N SER A 208 -4.07 22.50 -0.65
CA SER A 208 -3.67 21.09 -0.75
C SER A 208 -4.60 20.21 -1.58
N GLU A 209 -5.81 20.70 -1.88
CA GLU A 209 -6.81 20.00 -2.70
C GLU A 209 -7.16 20.79 -3.97
N ALA A 210 -6.33 21.77 -4.37
CA ALA A 210 -6.60 22.69 -5.48
C ALA A 210 -6.89 22.00 -6.83
N ARG A 211 -6.41 20.77 -7.02
CA ARG A 211 -6.69 19.95 -8.21
C ARG A 211 -7.65 18.80 -7.94
N GLY A 212 -8.05 18.57 -6.69
CA GLY A 212 -9.16 17.71 -6.40
C GLY A 212 -9.21 17.11 -4.99
N CYS A 213 -10.42 16.70 -4.64
CA CYS A 213 -10.71 15.77 -3.55
C CYS A 213 -11.05 14.41 -4.17
N GLU A 214 -10.24 13.39 -3.92
CA GLU A 214 -10.27 12.14 -4.68
C GLU A 214 -10.49 10.91 -3.81
N ASP A 215 -11.08 9.89 -4.43
CA ASP A 215 -11.14 8.50 -3.96
C ASP A 215 -11.57 8.37 -2.48
N PRO A 216 -12.79 8.80 -2.13
CA PRO A 216 -13.26 8.83 -0.74
C PRO A 216 -13.45 7.43 -0.17
N ARG A 217 -12.97 7.21 1.06
CA ARG A 217 -13.25 6.02 1.88
C ARG A 217 -14.00 6.47 3.12
N LEU A 218 -15.12 5.79 3.38
CA LEU A 218 -16.07 6.17 4.42
C LEU A 218 -16.01 5.21 5.60
N THR A 219 -16.09 5.76 6.81
CA THR A 219 -16.04 4.99 8.04
C THR A 219 -16.91 5.66 9.09
N LEU A 220 -17.89 4.93 9.61
CA LEU A 220 -18.77 5.40 10.68
C LEU A 220 -18.09 5.17 12.03
N ILE A 221 -17.87 6.25 12.79
CA ILE A 221 -17.31 6.20 14.15
C ILE A 221 -18.11 7.16 15.02
N ASP A 222 -18.63 6.67 16.15
CA ASP A 222 -19.29 7.47 17.18
C ASP A 222 -20.37 8.44 16.61
N GLY A 223 -21.23 7.94 15.70
CA GLY A 223 -22.33 8.71 15.10
C GLY A 223 -21.89 9.74 14.04
N ARG A 224 -20.63 9.70 13.60
CA ARG A 224 -20.09 10.59 12.57
C ARG A 224 -19.51 9.78 11.41
N LEU A 225 -19.77 10.26 10.20
CA LEU A 225 -19.17 9.74 8.99
C LEU A 225 -17.80 10.40 8.82
N TYR A 226 -16.73 9.64 9.00
CA TYR A 226 -15.38 10.05 8.65
C TYR A 226 -15.08 9.67 7.21
N MET A 227 -14.53 10.62 6.46
CA MET A 227 -14.10 10.44 5.09
C MET A 227 -12.59 10.66 5.01
N VAL A 228 -11.87 9.59 4.71
CA VAL A 228 -10.47 9.66 4.30
C VAL A 228 -10.45 9.82 2.78
N TYR A 229 -9.72 10.81 2.29
CA TYR A 229 -9.68 11.12 0.85
C TYR A 229 -8.28 11.59 0.46
N THR A 230 -7.98 11.49 -0.84
CA THR A 230 -6.74 12.06 -1.38
C THR A 230 -6.98 13.53 -1.71
N ALA A 231 -6.26 14.42 -1.05
CA ALA A 231 -6.14 15.83 -1.40
C ALA A 231 -5.00 15.98 -2.41
N TYR A 232 -5.33 16.46 -3.62
CA TYR A 232 -4.37 16.66 -4.70
C TYR A 232 -4.25 18.14 -5.05
N ASP A 233 -3.04 18.68 -5.01
CA ASP A 233 -2.77 20.09 -5.34
C ASP A 233 -2.23 20.30 -6.77
N GLY A 234 -2.03 19.21 -7.52
CA GLY A 234 -1.43 19.24 -8.87
C GLY A 234 0.01 18.79 -8.93
N LEU A 235 0.68 18.72 -7.78
CA LEU A 235 2.06 18.26 -7.66
C LEU A 235 2.14 17.05 -6.73
N VAL A 236 1.50 17.15 -5.55
CA VAL A 236 1.56 16.16 -4.49
C VAL A 236 0.15 15.69 -4.17
N ALA A 237 -0.01 14.37 -4.10
CA ALA A 237 -1.19 13.73 -3.56
C ALA A 237 -0.94 13.31 -2.11
N GLN A 238 -1.84 13.69 -1.22
CA GLN A 238 -1.70 13.48 0.22
C GLN A 238 -3.01 13.00 0.81
N ILE A 239 -2.96 12.25 1.90
CA ILE A 239 -4.17 11.83 2.61
C ILE A 239 -4.70 12.99 3.45
N ALA A 240 -6.00 13.24 3.34
CA ALA A 240 -6.75 14.19 4.15
C ALA A 240 -7.94 13.52 4.84
N LEU A 241 -8.39 14.14 5.92
CA LEU A 241 -9.52 13.66 6.71
C LEU A 241 -10.60 14.75 6.81
N ALA A 242 -11.85 14.35 6.58
CA ALA A 242 -13.05 15.15 6.83
C ALA A 242 -14.08 14.33 7.61
N SER A 243 -15.05 15.00 8.24
CA SER A 243 -16.17 14.31 8.88
C SER A 243 -17.44 15.14 8.87
N ILE A 244 -18.58 14.47 8.89
CA ILE A 244 -19.91 15.07 9.02
C ILE A 244 -20.74 14.24 10.01
N GLY A 245 -21.64 14.87 10.76
CA GLY A 245 -22.59 14.14 11.61
C GLY A 245 -23.56 13.33 10.76
N VAL A 246 -23.98 12.15 11.21
CA VAL A 246 -24.95 11.32 10.45
C VAL A 246 -26.25 12.09 10.21
N ASP A 247 -26.75 12.83 11.20
CA ASP A 247 -27.98 13.62 11.02
C ASP A 247 -27.79 14.75 10.00
N ASP A 248 -26.66 15.43 9.99
CA ASP A 248 -26.37 16.46 8.98
C ASP A 248 -26.27 15.86 7.58
N PHE A 249 -25.64 14.67 7.47
CA PHE A 249 -25.51 13.96 6.21
C PHE A 249 -26.86 13.52 5.65
N LEU A 250 -27.72 12.92 6.50
CA LEU A 250 -29.05 12.45 6.10
C LEU A 250 -30.02 13.61 5.77
N ASN A 251 -29.77 14.81 6.29
CA ASN A 251 -30.55 16.01 6.01
C ASN A 251 -29.89 16.94 4.97
N TYR A 252 -28.93 16.44 4.19
CA TYR A 252 -28.32 17.16 3.08
C TYR A 252 -27.62 18.48 3.48
N ARG A 253 -27.11 18.59 4.72
CA ARG A 253 -26.44 19.79 5.25
C ARG A 253 -24.94 19.80 4.97
N TRP A 254 -24.57 19.92 3.69
CA TRP A 254 -23.18 19.77 3.23
C TRP A 254 -22.18 20.79 3.80
N GLU A 255 -22.62 21.98 4.17
CA GLU A 255 -21.76 22.96 4.84
C GLU A 255 -21.31 22.50 6.25
N ALA A 256 -21.93 21.46 6.83
CA ALA A 256 -21.51 20.86 8.10
C ALA A 256 -20.26 19.96 7.98
N TRP A 257 -19.72 19.75 6.77
CA TRP A 257 -18.46 19.03 6.58
C TRP A 257 -17.30 19.72 7.30
N ARG A 258 -16.76 19.05 8.32
CA ARG A 258 -15.55 19.48 9.02
C ARG A 258 -14.32 18.88 8.37
N ARG A 259 -13.47 19.71 7.74
CA ARG A 259 -12.13 19.32 7.25
C ARG A 259 -11.13 19.33 8.40
N HIS A 260 -10.64 18.17 8.79
CA HIS A 260 -9.58 18.02 9.80
C HIS A 260 -8.20 18.34 9.22
N GLY A 261 -8.02 18.20 7.91
CA GLY A 261 -6.79 18.54 7.18
C GLY A 261 -5.95 17.33 6.79
N LEU A 262 -4.73 17.59 6.35
CA LEU A 262 -3.79 16.58 5.89
C LEU A 262 -3.35 15.70 7.06
N VAL A 263 -3.44 14.39 6.89
CA VAL A 263 -3.06 13.42 7.92
C VAL A 263 -1.54 13.44 8.10
N PHE A 264 -0.78 13.47 6.99
CA PHE A 264 0.69 13.56 6.98
C PHE A 264 1.17 14.71 6.07
N PRO A 265 1.18 15.97 6.54
CA PRO A 265 1.48 17.13 5.68
C PRO A 265 2.88 17.13 5.04
N GLY A 266 3.00 17.27 3.73
CA GLY A 266 4.28 17.29 3.01
C GLY A 266 4.83 15.89 2.72
N PHE A 267 3.96 14.87 2.68
CA PHE A 267 4.34 13.49 2.40
C PHE A 267 3.39 12.90 1.35
N THR A 268 3.94 12.38 0.25
CA THR A 268 3.14 11.76 -0.82
C THR A 268 2.54 10.46 -0.32
N ASP A 269 1.21 10.38 -0.32
CA ASP A 269 0.49 9.27 0.28
C ASP A 269 -0.91 9.15 -0.33
N LYS A 270 -1.42 7.92 -0.46
CA LYS A 270 -2.73 7.61 -1.04
C LYS A 270 -3.39 6.43 -0.33
N ASP A 271 -4.63 6.16 -0.72
CA ASP A 271 -5.37 4.94 -0.31
C ASP A 271 -5.56 4.81 1.19
N GLY A 272 -5.70 5.97 1.84
CA GLY A 272 -6.06 6.05 3.24
C GLY A 272 -7.44 5.45 3.51
N THR A 273 -7.53 4.58 4.52
CA THR A 273 -8.80 4.04 5.01
C THR A 273 -8.72 3.76 6.51
N LEU A 274 -9.79 4.07 7.23
CA LEU A 274 -9.85 3.88 8.68
C LEU A 274 -10.46 2.53 9.02
N PHE A 275 -9.97 1.91 10.10
CA PHE A 275 -10.73 0.84 10.73
C PHE A 275 -11.92 1.45 11.49
N PRO A 276 -13.09 0.76 11.51
CA PRO A 276 -14.26 1.21 12.28
C PRO A 276 -14.09 1.04 13.79
N GLU A 277 -13.08 0.29 14.23
CA GLU A 277 -12.83 -0.03 15.64
C GLU A 277 -11.47 0.48 16.11
N ARG A 278 -11.32 0.57 17.44
CA ARG A 278 -10.06 0.93 18.09
C ARG A 278 -9.28 -0.32 18.47
N PHE A 279 -7.96 -0.23 18.40
CA PHE A 279 -7.01 -1.27 18.80
C PHE A 279 -6.18 -0.76 19.96
N ASN A 280 -6.29 -1.41 21.13
CA ASN A 280 -5.66 -0.96 22.36
C ASN A 280 -5.93 0.53 22.66
N GLY A 281 -7.20 0.95 22.51
CA GLY A 281 -7.65 2.32 22.73
C GLY A 281 -7.31 3.34 21.63
N ARG A 282 -6.61 2.94 20.56
CA ARG A 282 -6.15 3.82 19.47
C ARG A 282 -6.89 3.55 18.16
N PHE A 283 -7.08 4.59 17.36
CA PHE A 283 -7.54 4.48 15.98
C PHE A 283 -6.42 3.92 15.11
N ALA A 284 -6.78 3.15 14.09
CA ALA A 284 -5.86 2.63 13.09
C ALA A 284 -6.26 3.08 11.68
N MET A 285 -5.27 3.39 10.85
CA MET A 285 -5.44 3.76 9.45
C MET A 285 -4.51 2.92 8.59
N LEU A 286 -5.05 2.30 7.54
CA LEU A 286 -4.24 1.80 6.43
C LEU A 286 -4.00 2.94 5.44
N HIS A 287 -2.83 2.97 4.84
CA HIS A 287 -2.46 3.95 3.83
C HIS A 287 -1.37 3.39 2.91
N ARG A 288 -0.92 4.15 1.91
CA ARG A 288 0.06 3.68 0.93
C ARG A 288 1.15 4.70 0.68
N VAL A 289 2.29 4.44 1.30
CA VAL A 289 3.58 4.93 0.79
C VAL A 289 4.01 3.97 -0.32
N ASP A 290 4.10 4.48 -1.55
CA ASP A 290 4.40 3.67 -2.73
C ASP A 290 5.67 2.82 -2.48
N PRO A 291 5.65 1.49 -2.71
CA PRO A 291 4.59 0.71 -3.38
C PRO A 291 3.69 -0.13 -2.45
N HIS A 292 3.77 0.03 -1.13
CA HIS A 292 3.24 -0.93 -0.15
C HIS A 292 2.01 -0.44 0.61
N ILE A 293 1.26 -1.36 1.22
CA ILE A 293 0.23 -1.01 2.20
C ILE A 293 0.89 -0.91 3.58
N TRP A 294 0.68 0.25 4.21
CA TRP A 294 1.15 0.58 5.55
C TRP A 294 -0.01 0.71 6.52
N ILE A 295 0.29 0.57 7.81
CA ILE A 295 -0.62 0.89 8.91
C ILE A 295 0.03 1.89 9.86
N THR A 296 -0.79 2.76 10.44
CA THR A 296 -0.39 3.64 11.53
C THR A 296 -1.50 3.75 12.58
N PHE A 297 -1.16 4.25 13.76
CA PHE A 297 -2.06 4.39 14.90
C PHE A 297 -2.06 5.81 15.46
N SER A 298 -3.20 6.22 16.04
CA SER A 298 -3.34 7.50 16.72
C SER A 298 -4.35 7.40 17.86
N SER A 299 -4.13 8.15 18.95
CA SER A 299 -5.09 8.26 20.05
C SER A 299 -6.29 9.16 19.71
N HIS A 300 -6.24 9.89 18.59
CA HIS A 300 -7.28 10.82 18.17
C HIS A 300 -7.48 10.88 16.65
N LEU A 301 -8.66 11.31 16.23
CA LEU A 301 -8.99 11.56 14.82
C LEU A 301 -8.67 13.00 14.35
N ARG A 302 -7.96 13.80 15.16
CA ARG A 302 -7.48 15.13 14.74
C ARG A 302 -6.22 15.00 13.89
N CYS A 303 -6.06 15.86 12.89
CA CYS A 303 -4.86 15.93 12.06
C CYS A 303 -3.93 17.07 12.51
N PRO A 304 -2.60 16.95 12.29
CA PRO A 304 -1.91 15.80 11.71
C PRO A 304 -1.80 14.61 12.66
N TRP A 305 -1.58 13.41 12.11
CA TRP A 305 -1.30 12.21 12.91
C TRP A 305 0.22 12.05 13.16
N PRO A 306 0.64 11.32 14.22
CA PRO A 306 2.04 11.02 14.46
C PRO A 306 2.67 10.19 13.33
N ARG A 307 3.95 10.44 13.04
CA ARG A 307 4.73 9.72 12.00
C ARG A 307 5.63 8.61 12.51
N LYS A 308 5.56 8.27 13.80
CA LYS A 308 6.52 7.37 14.45
C LYS A 308 6.15 5.89 14.40
N GLU A 309 4.95 5.55 13.92
CA GLU A 309 4.39 4.20 14.03
C GLU A 309 3.91 3.61 12.68
N HIS A 310 4.46 4.11 11.57
CA HIS A 310 4.17 3.55 10.25
C HIS A 310 4.85 2.19 10.10
N LYS A 311 4.09 1.15 9.81
CA LYS A 311 4.61 -0.20 9.54
C LYS A 311 4.03 -0.74 8.24
N ILE A 312 4.86 -1.40 7.44
CA ILE A 312 4.38 -2.15 6.27
C ILE A 312 3.57 -3.34 6.79
N VAL A 313 2.35 -3.51 6.27
CA VAL A 313 1.51 -4.69 6.55
C VAL A 313 1.53 -5.64 5.37
N VAL A 314 1.47 -5.10 4.15
CA VAL A 314 1.52 -5.90 2.93
C VAL A 314 2.38 -5.21 1.88
N GLY A 315 3.48 -5.87 1.51
CA GLY A 315 4.34 -5.45 0.41
C GLY A 315 3.74 -5.75 -0.96
N SER A 316 4.13 -4.98 -1.97
CA SER A 316 3.94 -5.39 -3.36
C SER A 316 4.77 -6.64 -3.59
N THR A 317 4.26 -7.54 -4.41
CA THR A 317 5.02 -8.71 -4.87
C THR A 317 6.22 -8.27 -5.72
N THR A 318 7.23 -9.12 -5.80
CA THR A 318 8.31 -8.94 -6.77
C THR A 318 7.94 -9.58 -8.11
N GLY A 319 8.63 -9.18 -9.18
CA GLY A 319 8.43 -9.74 -10.52
C GLY A 319 7.22 -9.21 -11.29
N MET A 320 6.90 -9.85 -12.42
CA MET A 320 5.85 -9.44 -13.37
C MET A 320 4.47 -9.95 -12.93
N THR A 321 4.10 -9.69 -11.70
CA THR A 321 2.82 -10.10 -11.11
C THR A 321 1.82 -8.95 -11.13
N TRP A 322 0.53 -9.28 -10.96
CA TRP A 322 -0.58 -8.31 -11.12
C TRP A 322 -0.55 -7.15 -10.12
N ASP A 323 0.16 -7.30 -9.01
CA ASP A 323 0.37 -6.35 -7.93
C ASP A 323 1.85 -6.00 -7.72
N GLY A 324 2.70 -6.32 -8.72
CA GLY A 324 4.15 -6.15 -8.65
C GLY A 324 4.64 -4.70 -8.66
N ARG A 325 3.92 -3.79 -9.34
CA ARG A 325 4.29 -2.36 -9.37
C ARG A 325 3.89 -1.64 -8.10
N LYS A 326 2.68 -1.92 -7.58
CA LYS A 326 2.17 -1.36 -6.33
C LYS A 326 0.87 -2.04 -5.90
N ILE A 327 0.64 -2.02 -4.59
CA ILE A 327 -0.60 -2.48 -3.95
C ILE A 327 -1.20 -1.33 -3.10
N GLY A 328 -2.51 -1.34 -2.86
CA GLY A 328 -3.16 -0.31 -2.05
C GLY A 328 -4.52 -0.72 -1.51
N ALA A 329 -4.85 -0.24 -0.31
CA ALA A 329 -6.13 -0.51 0.32
C ALA A 329 -7.30 0.05 -0.53
N GLY A 330 -8.31 -0.77 -0.78
CA GLY A 330 -9.51 -0.37 -1.51
C GLY A 330 -10.50 0.30 -0.59
N THR A 331 -11.35 -0.51 0.04
CA THR A 331 -12.47 -0.06 0.88
C THR A 331 -12.09 0.02 2.35
N GLN A 332 -13.06 0.41 3.19
CA GLN A 332 -12.99 0.17 4.63
C GLN A 332 -12.74 -1.33 4.91
N PRO A 333 -11.87 -1.69 5.87
CA PRO A 333 -11.75 -3.06 6.35
C PRO A 333 -13.07 -3.59 6.93
N ILE A 334 -13.51 -4.76 6.47
CA ILE A 334 -14.78 -5.39 6.86
C ILE A 334 -14.50 -6.43 7.94
N LYS A 335 -15.12 -6.29 9.12
CA LYS A 335 -14.95 -7.27 10.19
C LYS A 335 -15.67 -8.58 9.86
N THR A 336 -14.97 -9.69 9.97
CA THR A 336 -15.53 -11.04 9.81
C THR A 336 -15.10 -11.94 10.96
N LYS A 337 -15.68 -13.14 11.06
CA LYS A 337 -15.21 -14.16 12.02
C LYS A 337 -13.80 -14.70 11.73
N TYR A 338 -13.23 -14.41 10.56
CA TYR A 338 -11.91 -14.88 10.13
C TYR A 338 -10.81 -13.82 10.23
N GLY A 339 -11.16 -12.57 10.52
CA GLY A 339 -10.25 -11.43 10.38
C GLY A 339 -10.93 -10.19 9.81
N TRP A 340 -10.14 -9.13 9.68
CA TRP A 340 -10.50 -7.95 8.90
C TRP A 340 -10.27 -8.22 7.41
N LEU A 341 -11.36 -8.33 6.67
CA LEU A 341 -11.38 -8.50 5.23
C LEU A 341 -11.12 -7.17 4.54
N LEU A 342 -10.04 -7.10 3.77
CA LEU A 342 -9.67 -5.97 2.95
C LEU A 342 -9.77 -6.37 1.47
N ILE A 343 -10.61 -5.64 0.73
CA ILE A 343 -10.56 -5.64 -0.74
C ILE A 343 -9.44 -4.69 -1.13
N THR A 344 -8.41 -5.22 -1.79
CA THR A 344 -7.22 -4.48 -2.20
C THR A 344 -7.17 -4.34 -3.71
N HIS A 345 -6.51 -3.30 -4.20
CA HIS A 345 -6.11 -3.24 -5.60
C HIS A 345 -4.61 -3.48 -5.73
N GLY A 346 -4.21 -3.99 -6.88
CA GLY A 346 -2.83 -4.17 -7.30
C GLY A 346 -2.69 -3.71 -8.75
N ALA A 347 -1.54 -3.12 -9.06
CA ALA A 347 -1.19 -2.75 -10.42
C ALA A 347 0.10 -3.46 -10.84
N ASP A 348 0.10 -3.94 -12.08
CA ASP A 348 1.31 -4.44 -12.73
C ASP A 348 2.11 -3.30 -13.37
N HIS A 349 3.27 -3.63 -13.92
CA HIS A 349 4.16 -2.68 -14.60
C HIS A 349 3.55 -2.10 -15.89
N SER A 350 2.46 -2.68 -16.40
CA SER A 350 1.68 -2.18 -17.54
C SER A 350 0.50 -1.32 -17.08
N HIS A 351 0.43 -0.95 -15.79
CA HIS A 351 -0.65 -0.17 -15.18
C HIS A 351 -2.04 -0.81 -15.25
N VAL A 352 -2.14 -2.13 -15.41
CA VAL A 352 -3.42 -2.84 -15.34
C VAL A 352 -3.78 -3.09 -13.88
N TYR A 353 -4.91 -2.55 -13.44
CA TYR A 353 -5.41 -2.73 -12.09
C TYR A 353 -6.30 -3.96 -11.99
N ARG A 354 -6.05 -4.79 -10.97
CA ARG A 354 -6.92 -5.90 -10.57
C ARG A 354 -7.24 -5.80 -9.08
N LEU A 355 -8.22 -6.59 -8.64
CA LEU A 355 -8.63 -6.65 -7.24
C LEU A 355 -8.21 -7.98 -6.63
N GLY A 356 -7.78 -7.92 -5.38
CA GLY A 356 -7.46 -9.09 -4.56
C GLY A 356 -8.05 -8.95 -3.16
N VAL A 357 -7.73 -9.90 -2.30
CA VAL A 357 -8.31 -10.00 -0.96
C VAL A 357 -7.23 -10.27 0.07
N ILE A 358 -7.28 -9.55 1.20
CA ILE A 358 -6.40 -9.71 2.35
C ILE A 358 -7.24 -9.93 3.60
N LEU A 359 -6.79 -10.80 4.52
CA LEU A 359 -7.31 -10.90 5.88
C LEU A 359 -6.24 -10.45 6.88
N LEU A 360 -6.60 -9.54 7.78
CA LEU A 360 -5.75 -9.08 8.88
C LEU A 360 -6.29 -9.54 10.25
N GLY A 361 -5.43 -9.65 11.24
CA GLY A 361 -5.77 -10.10 12.60
C GLY A 361 -6.84 -9.26 13.30
N LEU A 362 -7.82 -9.90 13.93
CA LEU A 362 -8.91 -9.19 14.63
C LEU A 362 -8.42 -8.36 15.83
N GLY A 363 -7.52 -8.92 16.63
CA GLY A 363 -6.93 -8.23 17.80
C GLY A 363 -5.76 -7.32 17.43
N ASP A 364 -5.03 -7.68 16.38
CA ASP A 364 -3.90 -6.91 15.87
C ASP A 364 -3.91 -6.86 14.33
N PRO A 365 -4.29 -5.72 13.73
CA PRO A 365 -4.41 -5.56 12.29
C PRO A 365 -3.04 -5.46 11.58
N ARG A 366 -1.92 -5.50 12.32
CA ARG A 366 -0.57 -5.63 11.76
C ARG A 366 -0.28 -7.05 11.28
N ILE A 367 -1.02 -8.03 11.77
CA ILE A 367 -0.80 -9.44 11.46
C ILE A 367 -1.55 -9.79 10.17
N LEU A 368 -0.81 -10.12 9.12
CA LEU A 368 -1.34 -10.68 7.88
C LEU A 368 -1.72 -12.15 8.08
N LEU A 369 -3.02 -12.47 8.01
CA LEU A 369 -3.52 -13.83 8.15
C LEU A 369 -3.61 -14.55 6.80
N TYR A 370 -4.00 -13.82 5.76
CA TYR A 370 -4.18 -14.37 4.41
C TYR A 370 -4.05 -13.28 3.36
N ARG A 371 -3.49 -13.64 2.21
CA ARG A 371 -3.47 -12.85 0.98
C ARG A 371 -3.89 -13.78 -0.16
N SER A 372 -4.82 -13.34 -1.01
CA SER A 372 -5.19 -14.10 -2.20
C SER A 372 -3.96 -14.38 -3.06
N PRO A 373 -3.75 -15.62 -3.53
CA PRO A 373 -2.62 -15.96 -4.37
C PRO A 373 -2.68 -15.21 -5.71
N ASN A 374 -1.54 -15.12 -6.38
CA ASN A 374 -1.48 -14.64 -7.76
C ASN A 374 -2.22 -15.63 -8.65
N SER A 375 -3.22 -15.14 -9.38
CA SER A 375 -4.08 -15.91 -10.28
C SER A 375 -3.88 -15.52 -11.72
#